data_AF-F9FZ02-F1
#
_entry.id   AF-F9FZ02-F1
#
_cell.length_a   1.000
_cell.length_b   1.000
_cell.length_c   1.000
_cell.angle_alpha   90.00
_cell.angle_beta   90.00
_cell.angle_gamma   90.00
#
_symmetry.space_group_name_H-M   'P 1'
#
loop_
_entity.id
_entity.type
_entity.pdbx_description
1 polymer ?
#
loop_
_entity_poly.entity_id
_entity_poly.type
_entity_poly.pdbx_seq_one_letter_code
_entity_poly.pdbx_strand_id
1 'polypeptide(L)'
;MSFKIYNEGANAIFDASSTVEVIHENDQYPFAHEAGVFIPEENALFITSNQFPDPTTGQKAIQISKVQLAPDGKFISCEEVYAPDVTMANGGVNYKGGVLFCSQGSLTAPGGLVFMQPIAPYRCAALVTSFYGRDFNSLNDVVVHSDGSVWFTDPIYGYEQGIRPAPQLRNQVYRYDQKDESVRVVADGFGRPNGISFSPDEKVVYITDTDWIHGDGTTDDTRARTIYAFDLSTISGEPFLTNKRVFAMADTGIPDGIKCDTKGNVYSGCGDGVNVWSPGGVLLGKILISGGVANFCFGRNGELFMLNEHKIWRAQLASGVKGALLGI
;
A
#
# COMPACT_ATOMS: atom_id res chain seq x y z
N MET A 1 6.34 -0.53 25.83
CA MET A 1 5.39 -1.55 25.34
C MET A 1 5.14 -1.25 23.87
N SER A 2 5.21 -2.25 23.00
CA SER A 2 5.05 -2.09 21.55
C SER A 2 3.58 -1.88 21.14
N PHE A 3 2.62 -2.11 22.03
CA PHE A 3 1.21 -1.80 21.81
C PHE A 3 0.77 -0.67 22.74
N LYS A 4 0.06 0.30 22.19
CA LYS A 4 -0.54 1.41 22.95
C LYS A 4 -2.03 1.44 22.69
N ILE A 5 -2.82 1.37 23.77
CA ILE A 5 -4.28 1.37 23.73
C ILE A 5 -4.78 2.79 24.06
N TYR A 6 -5.68 3.31 23.22
CA TYR A 6 -6.32 4.61 23.39
C TYR A 6 -7.84 4.47 23.60
N ASN A 7 -8.44 3.35 23.18
CA ASN A 7 -9.85 3.04 23.34
C ASN A 7 -10.04 1.54 23.65
N GLU A 8 -11.04 1.19 24.44
CA GLU A 8 -11.34 -0.21 24.81
C GLU A 8 -11.60 -1.13 23.63
N GLY A 9 -12.06 -0.61 22.49
CA GLY A 9 -12.21 -1.37 21.24
C GLY A 9 -10.91 -2.01 20.75
N ALA A 10 -9.75 -1.48 21.13
CA ALA A 10 -8.46 -2.10 20.82
C ALA A 10 -8.25 -3.46 21.51
N ASN A 11 -8.97 -3.76 22.59
CA ASN A 11 -8.85 -5.06 23.29
C ASN A 11 -9.34 -6.25 22.46
N ALA A 12 -10.12 -6.00 21.39
CA ALA A 12 -10.50 -7.03 20.42
C ALA A 12 -9.40 -7.31 19.37
N ILE A 13 -8.37 -6.45 19.32
CA ILE A 13 -7.29 -6.48 18.34
C ILE A 13 -5.98 -6.86 19.03
N PHE A 14 -5.72 -6.27 20.19
CA PHE A 14 -4.56 -6.50 21.03
C PHE A 14 -5.00 -7.24 22.30
N ASP A 15 -4.51 -8.45 22.48
CA ASP A 15 -4.79 -9.30 23.63
C ASP A 15 -3.49 -9.79 24.28
N ALA A 16 -3.60 -10.71 25.25
CA ALA A 16 -2.44 -11.26 25.96
C ALA A 16 -1.49 -12.07 25.07
N SER A 17 -1.91 -12.47 23.86
CA SER A 17 -1.09 -13.18 22.89
C SER A 17 -0.33 -12.23 21.94
N SER A 18 -0.63 -10.93 22.00
CA SER A 18 -0.08 -9.98 21.04
C SER A 18 1.40 -9.72 21.25
N THR A 19 2.19 -9.87 20.20
CA THR A 19 3.65 -9.71 20.19
C THR A 19 4.12 -8.95 18.97
N VAL A 20 5.32 -8.40 19.01
CA VAL A 20 6.00 -7.77 17.87
C VAL A 20 7.44 -8.25 17.85
N GLU A 21 7.92 -8.68 16.69
CA GLU A 21 9.31 -9.10 16.49
C GLU A 21 9.83 -8.70 15.11
N VAL A 22 11.15 -8.57 14.98
CA VAL A 22 11.81 -8.48 13.66
C VAL A 22 11.98 -9.89 13.14
N ILE A 23 11.47 -10.16 11.92
CA ILE A 23 11.62 -11.48 11.29
C ILE A 23 12.73 -11.50 10.24
N HIS A 24 13.10 -10.35 9.68
CA HIS A 24 14.21 -10.22 8.75
C HIS A 24 14.74 -8.78 8.72
N GLU A 25 16.05 -8.62 8.50
CA GLU A 25 16.77 -7.35 8.44
C GLU A 25 17.81 -7.40 7.31
N ASN A 26 17.93 -6.30 6.57
CA ASN A 26 18.95 -6.12 5.55
C ASN A 26 19.44 -4.66 5.57
N ASP A 27 20.71 -4.48 5.92
CA ASP A 27 21.34 -3.17 6.05
C ASP A 27 21.97 -2.66 4.74
N GLN A 28 21.97 -3.45 3.67
CA GLN A 28 22.59 -3.05 2.40
C GLN A 28 21.79 -1.98 1.66
N TYR A 29 20.46 -2.07 1.72
CA TYR A 29 19.52 -1.13 1.13
C TYR A 29 18.15 -1.27 1.82
N PRO A 30 17.26 -0.26 1.74
CA PRO A 30 15.95 -0.26 2.38
C PRO A 30 14.97 -1.21 1.67
N PHE A 31 15.20 -2.51 1.77
CA PHE A 31 14.51 -3.55 1.00
C PHE A 31 13.01 -3.76 1.31
N ALA A 32 12.55 -3.25 2.45
CA ALA A 32 11.20 -3.44 2.98
C ALA A 32 10.51 -2.10 3.19
N HIS A 33 9.97 -1.54 2.11
CA HIS A 33 9.31 -0.23 2.11
C HIS A 33 7.82 -0.35 1.76
N GLU A 34 7.51 -0.91 0.60
CA GLU A 34 6.20 -0.81 -0.05
C GLU A 34 5.63 -2.16 -0.51
N ALA A 35 4.42 -2.14 -1.08
CA ALA A 35 3.77 -3.27 -1.75
C ALA A 35 3.48 -4.51 -0.89
N GLY A 36 3.50 -4.45 0.43
CA GLY A 36 3.25 -5.62 1.27
C GLY A 36 2.07 -6.46 0.77
N VAL A 37 2.35 -7.60 0.12
CA VAL A 37 1.36 -8.46 -0.53
C VAL A 37 1.64 -9.90 -0.12
N PHE A 38 0.79 -10.45 0.74
CA PHE A 38 0.86 -11.85 1.13
C PHE A 38 0.12 -12.73 0.12
N ILE A 39 0.80 -13.69 -0.51
CA ILE A 39 0.22 -14.69 -1.42
C ILE A 39 -0.05 -15.98 -0.64
N PRO A 40 -1.31 -16.30 -0.29
CA PRO A 40 -1.64 -17.41 0.61
C PRO A 40 -1.24 -18.79 0.09
N GLU A 41 -1.30 -18.99 -1.23
CA GLU A 41 -0.99 -20.24 -1.93
C GLU A 41 0.51 -20.57 -1.87
N GLU A 42 1.35 -19.54 -1.88
CA GLU A 42 2.81 -19.64 -1.81
C GLU A 42 3.32 -19.50 -0.37
N ASN A 43 2.47 -19.05 0.56
CA ASN A 43 2.83 -18.65 1.91
C ASN A 43 4.05 -17.70 1.92
N ALA A 44 4.00 -16.70 1.04
CA ALA A 44 5.09 -15.77 0.79
C ALA A 44 4.59 -14.34 0.70
N LEU A 45 5.45 -13.39 1.06
CA LEU A 45 5.23 -11.96 0.90
C LEU A 45 5.97 -11.49 -0.34
N PHE A 46 5.36 -10.62 -1.12
CA PHE A 46 6.05 -9.74 -2.06
C PHE A 46 6.11 -8.34 -1.47
N ILE A 47 7.28 -7.72 -1.60
CA ILE A 47 7.56 -6.37 -1.10
C ILE A 47 8.42 -5.63 -2.12
N THR A 48 8.41 -4.30 -2.05
CA THR A 48 9.32 -3.44 -2.80
C THR A 48 10.21 -2.64 -1.85
N SER A 49 11.45 -2.43 -2.26
CA SER A 49 12.37 -1.55 -1.55
C SER A 49 11.99 -0.08 -1.70
N ASN A 50 12.56 0.79 -0.87
CA ASN A 50 12.65 2.21 -1.19
C ASN A 50 13.75 2.43 -2.25
N GLN A 51 13.81 3.62 -2.84
CA GLN A 51 14.85 3.94 -3.82
C GLN A 51 16.24 3.86 -3.19
N PHE A 52 17.15 3.15 -3.86
CA PHE A 52 18.55 3.08 -3.47
C PHE A 52 19.47 3.23 -4.70
N PRO A 53 20.72 3.66 -4.54
CA PRO A 53 21.67 3.66 -5.64
C PRO A 53 22.07 2.22 -5.97
N ASP A 54 21.78 1.78 -7.19
CA ASP A 54 22.22 0.50 -7.71
C ASP A 54 23.74 0.38 -7.56
N PRO A 55 24.26 -0.69 -6.95
CA PRO A 55 25.68 -0.80 -6.60
C PRO A 55 26.60 -0.88 -7.82
N THR A 56 26.07 -1.19 -9.00
CA THR A 56 26.85 -1.35 -10.24
C THR A 56 26.86 -0.07 -11.07
N THR A 57 25.71 0.59 -11.20
CA THR A 57 25.48 1.72 -12.11
C THR A 57 25.40 3.06 -11.39
N GLY A 58 25.15 3.06 -10.07
CA GLY A 58 24.89 4.24 -9.26
C GLY A 58 23.55 4.92 -9.55
N GLN A 59 22.74 4.37 -10.46
CA GLN A 59 21.41 4.91 -10.78
C GLN A 59 20.42 4.56 -9.68
N LYS A 60 19.33 5.32 -9.59
CA LYS A 60 18.23 4.99 -8.68
C LYS A 60 17.58 3.68 -9.13
N ALA A 61 17.41 2.76 -8.18
CA ALA A 61 16.78 1.47 -8.39
C ALA A 61 15.76 1.16 -7.29
N ILE A 62 14.88 0.23 -7.60
CA ILE A 62 13.98 -0.45 -6.67
C ILE A 62 14.18 -1.96 -6.87
N GLN A 63 14.09 -2.72 -5.80
CA GLN A 63 14.12 -4.19 -5.82
C GLN A 63 12.77 -4.75 -5.36
N ILE A 64 12.19 -5.65 -6.15
CA ILE A 64 11.08 -6.51 -5.72
C ILE A 64 11.69 -7.72 -5.01
N SER A 65 11.18 -8.09 -3.84
CA SER A 65 11.65 -9.26 -3.11
C SER A 65 10.51 -10.20 -2.76
N LYS A 66 10.76 -11.52 -2.88
CA LYS A 66 9.87 -12.58 -2.39
C LYS A 66 10.41 -13.10 -1.08
N VAL A 67 9.63 -12.95 -0.02
CA VAL A 67 9.95 -13.43 1.33
C VAL A 67 9.15 -14.70 1.59
N GLN A 68 9.84 -15.83 1.66
CA GLN A 68 9.23 -17.11 1.96
C GLN A 68 9.02 -17.26 3.47
N LEU A 69 7.82 -17.69 3.86
CA LEU A 69 7.46 -17.91 5.26
C LEU A 69 7.14 -19.38 5.52
N ALA A 70 7.39 -19.82 6.75
CA ALA A 70 6.91 -21.08 7.30
C ALA A 70 5.40 -20.99 7.63
N PRO A 71 4.70 -22.11 7.82
CA PRO A 71 3.27 -22.10 8.18
C PRO A 71 2.96 -21.39 9.51
N ASP A 72 3.94 -21.29 10.41
CA ASP A 72 3.86 -20.52 11.65
C ASP A 72 4.32 -19.06 11.49
N GLY A 73 4.45 -18.60 10.24
CA GLY A 73 4.81 -17.24 9.80
C GLY A 73 6.25 -16.83 10.05
N LYS A 74 7.12 -17.75 10.46
CA LYS A 74 8.55 -17.47 10.59
C LYS A 74 9.21 -17.31 9.23
N PHE A 75 10.19 -16.42 9.17
CA PHE A 75 11.04 -16.23 8.00
C PHE A 75 11.77 -17.51 7.60
N ILE A 76 11.82 -17.80 6.29
CA ILE A 76 12.63 -18.87 5.69
C ILE A 76 13.74 -18.27 4.82
N SER A 77 13.35 -17.45 3.84
CA SER A 77 14.29 -16.87 2.87
C SER A 77 13.74 -15.57 2.29
N CYS A 78 14.64 -14.72 1.80
CA CYS A 78 14.32 -13.54 1.01
C CYS A 78 15.09 -13.67 -0.32
N GLU A 79 14.39 -13.66 -1.45
CA GLU A 79 15.01 -13.66 -2.77
C GLU A 79 14.65 -12.38 -3.54
N GLU A 80 15.63 -11.86 -4.26
CA GLU A 80 15.43 -10.74 -5.18
C GLU A 80 14.75 -11.25 -6.46
N VAL A 81 13.62 -10.65 -6.79
CA VAL A 81 12.81 -10.98 -7.97
C VAL A 81 13.21 -10.07 -9.12
N TYR A 82 13.65 -10.68 -10.22
CA TYR A 82 13.93 -9.96 -11.45
C TYR A 82 12.67 -9.85 -12.31
N ALA A 83 12.06 -8.68 -12.34
CA ALA A 83 10.87 -8.36 -13.13
C ALA A 83 11.02 -7.00 -13.85
N PRO A 84 11.80 -6.94 -14.95
CA PRO A 84 12.18 -5.68 -15.60
C PRO A 84 10.98 -4.89 -16.17
N ASP A 85 9.86 -5.57 -16.42
CA ASP A 85 8.63 -4.94 -16.91
C ASP A 85 7.90 -4.13 -15.83
N VAL A 86 8.23 -4.34 -14.55
CA VAL A 86 7.72 -3.53 -13.42
C VAL A 86 8.74 -2.45 -13.08
N THR A 87 8.80 -1.41 -13.91
CA THR A 87 9.78 -0.31 -13.77
C THR A 87 9.51 0.53 -12.51
N MET A 88 10.50 0.61 -11.62
CA MET A 88 10.40 1.35 -10.34
C MET A 88 9.12 0.95 -9.59
N ALA A 89 8.98 -0.34 -9.31
CA ALA A 89 7.84 -0.92 -8.61
C ALA A 89 7.57 -0.16 -7.29
N ASN A 90 6.31 0.15 -7.00
CA ASN A 90 5.92 0.75 -5.73
C ASN A 90 4.91 -0.12 -5.00
N GLY A 91 3.67 0.33 -4.79
CA GLY A 91 2.60 -0.44 -4.19
C GLY A 91 2.13 -1.63 -5.03
N GLY A 92 1.32 -2.49 -4.42
CA GLY A 92 0.84 -3.70 -5.06
C GLY A 92 -0.30 -4.37 -4.31
N VAL A 93 -1.02 -5.25 -5.00
CA VAL A 93 -2.17 -5.98 -4.44
C VAL A 93 -2.25 -7.40 -5.00
N ASN A 94 -2.85 -8.32 -4.24
CA ASN A 94 -3.23 -9.64 -4.72
C ASN A 94 -4.12 -9.53 -5.96
N TYR A 95 -3.74 -10.21 -7.05
CA TYR A 95 -4.53 -10.20 -8.28
C TYR A 95 -4.30 -11.46 -9.10
N LYS A 96 -5.39 -12.19 -9.43
CA LYS A 96 -5.37 -13.40 -10.28
C LYS A 96 -4.28 -14.42 -9.89
N GLY A 97 -4.08 -14.60 -8.57
CA GLY A 97 -3.09 -15.53 -8.01
C GLY A 97 -1.64 -15.02 -8.02
N GLY A 98 -1.39 -13.79 -8.50
CA GLY A 98 -0.09 -13.13 -8.41
C GLY A 98 -0.21 -11.74 -7.79
N VAL A 99 0.66 -10.84 -8.22
CA VAL A 99 0.69 -9.45 -7.72
C VAL A 99 0.40 -8.49 -8.87
N LEU A 100 -0.50 -7.54 -8.65
CA LEU A 100 -0.66 -6.39 -9.52
C LEU A 100 0.11 -5.22 -8.90
N PHE A 101 1.19 -4.82 -9.54
CA PHE A 101 2.04 -3.72 -9.08
C PHE A 101 1.66 -2.40 -9.73
N CYS A 102 1.85 -1.34 -8.97
CA CYS A 102 2.05 0.00 -9.47
C CYS A 102 3.50 0.14 -9.98
N SER A 103 3.67 0.20 -11.30
CA SER A 103 4.92 0.57 -11.95
C SER A 103 4.97 2.10 -12.03
N GLN A 104 5.95 2.73 -11.39
CA GLN A 104 6.07 4.19 -11.44
C GLN A 104 6.61 4.69 -12.79
N GLY A 105 7.30 3.82 -13.54
CA GLY A 105 7.94 4.17 -14.81
C GLY A 105 9.31 4.82 -14.62
N SER A 106 9.84 5.42 -15.68
CA SER A 106 11.14 6.10 -15.68
C SER A 106 11.12 7.38 -16.51
N LEU A 107 12.26 8.04 -16.70
CA LEU A 107 12.41 9.17 -17.61
C LEU A 107 12.12 8.81 -19.08
N THR A 108 12.18 7.53 -19.44
CA THR A 108 12.06 7.06 -20.83
C THR A 108 11.01 5.98 -21.05
N ALA A 109 10.39 5.45 -19.99
CA ALA A 109 9.36 4.43 -20.06
C ALA A 109 8.13 4.84 -19.23
N PRO A 110 6.90 4.60 -19.73
CA PRO A 110 5.69 4.93 -18.99
C PRO A 110 5.56 4.05 -17.74
N GLY A 111 4.89 4.58 -16.72
CA GLY A 111 4.38 3.77 -15.61
C GLY A 111 3.08 3.05 -15.98
N GLY A 112 2.44 2.44 -14.98
CA GLY A 112 1.16 1.76 -15.18
C GLY A 112 0.89 0.64 -14.20
N LEU A 113 -0.20 -0.09 -14.42
CA LEU A 113 -0.51 -1.30 -13.68
C LEU A 113 0.10 -2.51 -14.40
N VAL A 114 0.89 -3.30 -13.68
CA VAL A 114 1.59 -4.47 -14.25
C VAL A 114 1.33 -5.70 -13.38
N PHE A 115 0.69 -6.71 -13.96
CA PHE A 115 0.52 -8.00 -13.30
C PHE A 115 1.81 -8.81 -13.40
N MET A 116 2.21 -9.47 -12.32
CA MET A 116 3.33 -10.40 -12.24
C MET A 116 2.87 -11.74 -11.64
N GLN A 117 3.27 -12.85 -12.27
CA GLN A 117 3.06 -14.21 -11.72
C GLN A 117 3.84 -14.40 -10.40
N PRO A 118 3.35 -15.21 -9.44
CA PRO A 118 3.97 -15.36 -8.11
C PRO A 118 5.17 -16.31 -8.07
N ILE A 119 5.50 -16.96 -9.19
CA ILE A 119 6.55 -17.96 -9.30
C ILE A 119 7.42 -17.69 -10.53
N ALA A 120 8.68 -18.07 -10.43
CA ALA A 120 9.63 -17.98 -11.55
C ALA A 120 9.05 -18.67 -12.81
N PRO A 121 9.17 -18.04 -14.00
CA PRO A 121 10.05 -16.91 -14.31
C PRO A 121 9.41 -15.52 -14.14
N TYR A 122 8.41 -15.36 -13.26
CA TYR A 122 7.83 -14.06 -12.90
C TYR A 122 7.31 -13.26 -14.11
N ARG A 123 6.60 -13.94 -15.02
CA ARG A 123 6.11 -13.31 -16.25
C ARG A 123 5.19 -12.14 -15.92
N CYS A 124 5.42 -11.03 -16.62
CA CYS A 124 4.67 -9.79 -16.43
C CYS A 124 3.73 -9.49 -17.60
N ALA A 125 2.66 -8.76 -17.32
CA ALA A 125 1.74 -8.24 -18.32
C ALA A 125 1.19 -6.87 -17.89
N ALA A 126 1.39 -5.84 -18.72
CA ALA A 126 0.81 -4.53 -18.49
C ALA A 126 -0.71 -4.55 -18.70
N LEU A 127 -1.46 -3.90 -17.81
CA LEU A 127 -2.91 -3.75 -17.90
C LEU A 127 -3.30 -2.38 -18.45
N VAL A 128 -2.66 -1.32 -17.98
CA VAL A 128 -2.91 0.06 -18.41
C VAL A 128 -1.66 0.90 -18.17
N THR A 129 -1.30 1.76 -19.12
CA THR A 129 -0.06 2.57 -19.07
C THR A 129 -0.28 4.06 -19.32
N SER A 130 -1.49 4.47 -19.72
CA SER A 130 -1.79 5.89 -19.98
C SER A 130 -3.27 6.20 -19.78
N PHE A 131 -3.58 7.49 -19.65
CA PHE A 131 -4.94 8.02 -19.61
C PHE A 131 -5.11 9.09 -20.70
N TYR A 132 -5.99 8.83 -21.67
CA TYR A 132 -6.17 9.65 -22.88
C TYR A 132 -4.84 9.97 -23.59
N GLY A 133 -3.94 8.98 -23.66
CA GLY A 133 -2.63 9.11 -24.30
C GLY A 133 -1.59 9.92 -23.49
N ARG A 134 -1.93 10.34 -22.27
CA ARG A 134 -0.98 10.94 -21.32
C ARG A 134 -0.47 9.88 -20.37
N ASP A 135 0.82 9.89 -20.12
CA ASP A 135 1.42 9.07 -19.09
C ASP A 135 0.83 9.38 -17.70
N PHE A 136 0.66 8.35 -16.88
CA PHE A 136 0.48 8.52 -15.44
C PHE A 136 1.71 9.19 -14.81
N ASN A 137 1.51 9.90 -13.71
CA ASN A 137 2.57 10.60 -13.01
C ASN A 137 3.61 9.60 -12.46
N SER A 138 3.16 8.76 -11.54
CA SER A 138 3.91 7.67 -10.90
C SER A 138 2.93 6.93 -9.99
N LEU A 139 2.30 5.86 -10.49
CA LEU A 139 1.29 5.14 -9.72
C LEU A 139 1.86 4.71 -8.37
N ASN A 140 1.11 4.95 -7.29
CA ASN A 140 1.59 4.67 -5.96
C ASN A 140 0.98 3.37 -5.42
N ASP A 141 -0.30 3.36 -5.08
CA ASP A 141 -0.94 2.21 -4.43
C ASP A 141 -2.22 1.79 -5.17
N VAL A 142 -2.60 0.52 -5.02
CA VAL A 142 -3.66 -0.12 -5.80
C VAL A 142 -4.52 -1.06 -4.96
N VAL A 143 -5.82 -1.12 -5.26
CA VAL A 143 -6.75 -2.09 -4.70
C VAL A 143 -7.67 -2.65 -5.79
N VAL A 144 -8.12 -3.89 -5.62
CA VAL A 144 -9.06 -4.55 -6.53
C VAL A 144 -10.40 -4.67 -5.81
N HIS A 145 -11.46 -4.22 -6.46
CA HIS A 145 -12.83 -4.37 -5.98
C HIS A 145 -13.40 -5.74 -6.40
N SER A 146 -14.38 -6.27 -5.68
CA SER A 146 -14.95 -7.60 -5.95
C SER A 146 -15.60 -7.75 -7.33
N ASP A 147 -16.02 -6.64 -7.96
CA ASP A 147 -16.52 -6.61 -9.34
C ASP A 147 -15.44 -6.83 -10.42
N GLY A 148 -14.17 -6.88 -10.00
CA GLY A 148 -12.97 -7.04 -10.83
C GLY A 148 -12.34 -5.72 -11.28
N SER A 149 -12.91 -4.56 -10.95
CA SER A 149 -12.32 -3.27 -11.27
C SER A 149 -11.13 -2.95 -10.37
N VAL A 150 -10.16 -2.24 -10.95
CA VAL A 150 -8.91 -1.88 -10.28
C VAL A 150 -8.92 -0.39 -9.98
N TRP A 151 -8.59 -0.02 -8.75
CA TRP A 151 -8.60 1.36 -8.27
C TRP A 151 -7.21 1.73 -7.77
N PHE A 152 -6.68 2.86 -8.20
CA PHE A 152 -5.29 3.21 -7.96
C PHE A 152 -5.07 4.71 -7.83
N THR A 153 -4.00 5.08 -7.12
CA THR A 153 -3.58 6.46 -6.87
C THR A 153 -2.41 6.86 -7.77
N ASP A 154 -2.41 8.11 -8.23
CA ASP A 154 -1.39 8.64 -9.14
C ASP A 154 -0.80 9.98 -8.63
N PRO A 155 -0.01 9.94 -7.54
CA PRO A 155 0.71 11.11 -7.06
C PRO A 155 1.95 11.41 -7.93
N ILE A 156 2.54 12.60 -7.74
CA ILE A 156 3.72 13.07 -8.47
C ILE A 156 5.07 12.71 -7.82
N TYR A 157 5.12 11.71 -6.93
CA TYR A 157 6.36 11.33 -6.23
C TYR A 157 7.52 11.06 -7.18
N GLY A 158 7.28 10.37 -8.29
CA GLY A 158 8.31 10.06 -9.25
C GLY A 158 8.95 11.31 -9.88
N TYR A 159 8.20 12.39 -10.06
CA TYR A 159 8.74 13.66 -10.54
C TYR A 159 9.57 14.35 -9.45
N GLU A 160 9.04 14.45 -8.23
CA GLU A 160 9.74 15.05 -7.08
C GLU A 160 11.04 14.30 -6.75
N GLN A 161 11.05 12.98 -6.97
CA GLN A 161 12.22 12.12 -6.81
C GLN A 161 13.14 12.10 -8.04
N GLY A 162 12.79 12.78 -9.14
CA GLY A 162 13.61 12.86 -10.35
C GLY A 162 13.70 11.57 -11.17
N ILE A 163 12.77 10.62 -10.98
CA ILE A 163 12.68 9.38 -11.76
C ILE A 163 11.66 9.48 -12.90
N ARG A 164 10.82 10.51 -12.90
CA ARG A 164 9.79 10.77 -13.92
C ARG A 164 9.88 12.19 -14.49
N PRO A 165 9.44 12.41 -15.74
CA PRO A 165 9.34 13.75 -16.31
C PRO A 165 8.28 14.59 -15.58
N ALA A 166 8.21 15.88 -15.90
CA ALA A 166 7.17 16.75 -15.36
C ALA A 166 5.77 16.20 -15.65
N PRO A 167 4.88 16.16 -14.64
CA PRO A 167 3.57 15.53 -14.75
C PRO A 167 2.65 16.26 -15.74
N GLN A 168 1.83 15.48 -16.45
CA GLN A 168 0.81 15.98 -17.37
C GLN A 168 -0.62 15.77 -16.84
N LEU A 169 -0.75 15.10 -15.69
CA LEU A 169 -1.99 14.82 -14.99
C LEU A 169 -1.95 15.42 -13.59
N ARG A 170 -3.13 15.64 -13.00
CA ARG A 170 -3.23 16.06 -11.59
C ARG A 170 -3.04 14.85 -10.68
N ASN A 171 -2.76 15.10 -9.40
CA ASN A 171 -2.81 14.10 -8.35
C ASN A 171 -4.25 13.58 -8.18
N GLN A 172 -4.52 12.37 -8.66
CA GLN A 172 -5.88 11.84 -8.84
C GLN A 172 -5.97 10.35 -8.48
N VAL A 173 -7.20 9.90 -8.29
CA VAL A 173 -7.54 8.48 -8.10
C VAL A 173 -8.35 8.01 -9.29
N TYR A 174 -7.98 6.85 -9.81
CA TYR A 174 -8.53 6.28 -11.03
C TYR A 174 -9.19 4.94 -10.75
N ARG A 175 -10.19 4.61 -11.57
CA ARG A 175 -10.75 3.28 -11.73
C ARG A 175 -10.43 2.79 -13.14
N TYR A 176 -9.95 1.57 -13.25
CA TYR A 176 -9.78 0.82 -14.48
C TYR A 176 -10.71 -0.39 -14.48
N ASP A 177 -11.50 -0.55 -15.53
CA ASP A 177 -12.34 -1.73 -15.75
C ASP A 177 -11.80 -2.55 -16.91
N GLN A 178 -11.41 -3.79 -16.63
CA GLN A 178 -10.86 -4.65 -17.67
C GLN A 178 -11.93 -5.16 -18.65
N LYS A 179 -13.23 -5.07 -18.31
CA LYS A 179 -14.29 -5.60 -19.18
C LYS A 179 -14.45 -4.79 -20.46
N ASP A 180 -14.25 -3.48 -20.37
CA ASP A 180 -14.38 -2.53 -21.48
C ASP A 180 -13.13 -1.67 -21.69
N GLU A 181 -12.05 -1.97 -20.97
CA GLU A 181 -10.78 -1.25 -20.98
C GLU A 181 -10.91 0.25 -20.63
N SER A 182 -11.98 0.62 -19.92
CA SER A 182 -12.22 2.01 -19.53
C SER A 182 -11.36 2.43 -18.34
N VAL A 183 -10.84 3.65 -18.42
CA VAL A 183 -10.15 4.33 -17.32
C VAL A 183 -10.91 5.61 -17.01
N ARG A 184 -11.21 5.86 -15.74
CA ARG A 184 -11.89 7.08 -15.30
C ARG A 184 -11.28 7.63 -14.03
N VAL A 185 -11.16 8.96 -13.95
CA VAL A 185 -10.92 9.67 -12.69
C VAL A 185 -12.17 9.56 -11.82
N VAL A 186 -12.01 9.02 -10.61
CA VAL A 186 -13.10 8.79 -9.65
C VAL A 186 -13.01 9.70 -8.44
N ALA A 187 -11.84 10.27 -8.15
CA ALA A 187 -11.66 11.34 -7.18
C ALA A 187 -10.45 12.22 -7.51
N ASP A 188 -10.50 13.49 -7.11
CA ASP A 188 -9.40 14.44 -7.19
C ASP A 188 -9.37 15.37 -5.95
N GLY A 189 -8.53 16.41 -5.99
CA GLY A 189 -8.41 17.38 -4.90
C GLY A 189 -7.61 16.87 -3.70
N PHE A 190 -6.65 15.98 -3.97
CA PHE A 190 -5.65 15.53 -3.02
C PHE A 190 -4.35 16.30 -3.22
N GLY A 191 -3.56 16.39 -2.15
CA GLY A 191 -2.17 16.78 -2.25
C GLY A 191 -1.37 15.69 -2.92
N ARG A 192 -1.18 14.55 -2.26
CA ARG A 192 -0.51 13.35 -2.78
C ARG A 192 -1.33 12.11 -2.38
N PRO A 193 -2.30 11.66 -3.21
CA PRO A 193 -3.07 10.46 -2.90
C PRO A 193 -2.11 9.26 -2.86
N ASN A 194 -2.16 8.47 -1.80
CA ASN A 194 -1.19 7.41 -1.56
C ASN A 194 -1.92 6.06 -1.38
N GLY A 195 -2.04 5.54 -0.16
CA GLY A 195 -2.75 4.30 0.11
C GLY A 195 -4.23 4.35 -0.25
N ILE A 196 -4.78 3.24 -0.74
CA ILE A 196 -6.20 3.06 -1.05
C ILE A 196 -6.73 1.72 -0.52
N SER A 197 -7.89 1.71 0.13
CA SER A 197 -8.52 0.48 0.63
C SER A 197 -10.04 0.60 0.69
N PHE A 198 -10.74 -0.49 0.35
CA PHE A 198 -12.18 -0.61 0.57
C PHE A 198 -12.49 -1.05 2.00
N SER A 199 -13.65 -0.63 2.54
CA SER A 199 -14.27 -1.28 3.69
C SER A 199 -14.60 -2.74 3.38
N PRO A 200 -14.81 -3.60 4.39
CA PRO A 200 -15.10 -5.01 4.16
C PRO A 200 -16.36 -5.30 3.35
N ASP A 201 -17.32 -4.37 3.36
CA ASP A 201 -18.54 -4.44 2.56
C ASP A 201 -18.45 -3.64 1.24
N GLU A 202 -17.27 -3.10 0.94
CA GLU A 202 -16.91 -2.30 -0.24
C GLU A 202 -17.77 -1.06 -0.49
N LYS A 203 -18.52 -0.60 0.52
CA LYS A 203 -19.36 0.62 0.42
C LYS A 203 -18.60 1.90 0.72
N VAL A 204 -17.44 1.80 1.35
CA VAL A 204 -16.59 2.95 1.68
C VAL A 204 -15.20 2.74 1.09
N VAL A 205 -14.64 3.78 0.49
CA VAL A 205 -13.24 3.82 0.06
C VAL A 205 -12.47 4.78 0.95
N TYR A 206 -11.38 4.30 1.52
CA TYR A 206 -10.41 5.09 2.28
C TYR A 206 -9.21 5.38 1.38
N ILE A 207 -8.82 6.66 1.31
CA ILE A 207 -7.64 7.12 0.56
C ILE A 207 -6.81 7.99 1.48
N THR A 208 -5.52 7.71 1.57
CA THR A 208 -4.59 8.53 2.35
C THR A 208 -4.05 9.68 1.52
N ASP A 209 -3.86 10.84 2.15
CA ASP A 209 -3.25 12.03 1.55
C ASP A 209 -1.93 12.36 2.23
N THR A 210 -0.90 12.19 1.42
CA THR A 210 0.54 12.28 1.61
C THR A 210 1.16 13.63 1.96
N ASP A 211 0.40 14.68 1.72
CA ASP A 211 0.88 16.00 1.28
C ASP A 211 1.89 16.70 2.21
N TRP A 212 1.90 16.33 3.49
CA TRP A 212 2.82 16.85 4.50
C TRP A 212 4.29 16.55 4.19
N ILE A 213 4.59 15.46 3.49
CA ILE A 213 5.95 15.12 3.04
C ILE A 213 6.00 14.96 1.53
N HIS A 214 6.96 15.66 0.91
CA HIS A 214 7.20 15.62 -0.52
C HIS A 214 8.24 14.55 -0.89
N GLY A 215 8.27 14.13 -2.16
CA GLY A 215 9.19 13.12 -2.65
C GLY A 215 10.68 13.49 -2.55
N ASP A 216 11.00 14.77 -2.34
CA ASP A 216 12.36 15.26 -2.06
C ASP A 216 12.71 15.28 -0.55
N GLY A 217 11.77 14.86 0.30
CA GLY A 217 11.92 14.81 1.76
C GLY A 217 11.58 16.11 2.49
N THR A 218 11.19 17.17 1.79
CA THR A 218 10.73 18.41 2.44
C THR A 218 9.35 18.23 3.08
N THR A 219 9.11 18.96 4.18
CA THR A 219 7.86 18.89 4.93
C THR A 219 7.17 20.25 5.08
N ASP A 220 5.84 20.24 5.15
CA ASP A 220 5.01 21.43 5.35
C ASP A 220 3.84 21.12 6.30
N ASP A 221 3.93 21.64 7.53
CA ASP A 221 2.95 21.42 8.61
C ASP A 221 1.53 21.90 8.30
N THR A 222 1.34 22.70 7.24
CA THR A 222 0.02 23.17 6.80
C THR A 222 -0.67 22.21 5.82
N ARG A 223 0.02 21.16 5.39
CA ARG A 223 -0.46 20.19 4.40
C ARG A 223 -1.05 18.93 5.02
N ALA A 224 -1.73 18.16 4.18
CA ALA A 224 -2.48 16.98 4.58
C ALA A 224 -1.58 15.84 5.10
N ARG A 225 -2.04 15.21 6.17
CA ARG A 225 -1.53 13.93 6.71
C ARG A 225 -2.73 13.12 7.18
N THR A 226 -3.64 12.94 6.24
CA THR A 226 -5.06 12.72 6.52
C THR A 226 -5.59 11.56 5.69
N ILE A 227 -6.42 10.73 6.31
CA ILE A 227 -7.19 9.70 5.64
C ILE A 227 -8.56 10.29 5.32
N TYR A 228 -8.96 10.23 4.06
CA TYR A 228 -10.30 10.60 3.62
C TYR A 228 -11.13 9.35 3.34
N ALA A 229 -12.41 9.41 3.67
CA ALA A 229 -13.40 8.39 3.32
C ALA A 229 -14.37 8.93 2.27
N PHE A 230 -14.84 8.03 1.41
CA PHE A 230 -15.82 8.27 0.37
C PHE A 230 -16.85 7.16 0.38
N ASP A 231 -18.12 7.49 0.14
CA ASP A 231 -19.13 6.46 -0.11
C ASP A 231 -19.07 6.04 -1.57
N LEU A 232 -19.00 4.73 -1.82
CA LEU A 232 -19.14 4.15 -3.15
C LEU A 232 -20.64 4.07 -3.49
N SER A 233 -21.06 4.93 -4.41
CA SER A 233 -22.45 5.01 -4.89
C SER A 233 -22.54 4.67 -6.37
N THR A 234 -23.65 4.11 -6.82
CA THR A 234 -23.94 3.98 -8.26
C THR A 234 -24.83 5.13 -8.73
N ILE A 235 -24.36 5.93 -9.68
CA ILE A 235 -25.09 7.07 -10.27
C ILE A 235 -25.09 6.87 -11.78
N SER A 236 -26.26 6.96 -12.42
CA SER A 236 -26.39 6.74 -13.86
C SER A 236 -25.79 5.41 -14.36
N GLY A 237 -25.82 4.37 -13.54
CA GLY A 237 -25.26 3.05 -13.86
C GLY A 237 -23.76 2.90 -13.62
N GLU A 238 -23.08 3.94 -13.15
CA GLU A 238 -21.63 3.99 -12.99
C GLU A 238 -21.21 4.16 -11.52
N PRO A 239 -20.06 3.62 -11.07
CA PRO A 239 -19.58 3.78 -9.70
C PRO A 239 -18.99 5.18 -9.46
N PHE A 240 -19.33 5.84 -8.36
CA PHE A 240 -18.82 7.16 -7.99
C PHE A 240 -18.36 7.17 -6.55
N LEU A 241 -17.26 7.88 -6.29
CA LEU A 241 -16.87 8.27 -4.94
C LEU A 241 -17.59 9.56 -4.58
N THR A 242 -18.40 9.49 -3.53
CA THR A 242 -19.27 10.58 -3.07
C THR A 242 -19.04 10.86 -1.60
N ASN A 243 -19.58 11.97 -1.07
CA ASN A 243 -19.52 12.31 0.36
C ASN A 243 -18.09 12.26 0.95
N LYS A 244 -17.12 12.88 0.26
CA LYS A 244 -15.75 13.04 0.77
C LYS A 244 -15.81 13.61 2.18
N ARG A 245 -15.18 12.92 3.13
CA ARG A 245 -15.10 13.33 4.54
C ARG A 245 -13.73 13.00 5.10
N VAL A 246 -13.28 13.82 6.06
CA VAL A 246 -12.13 13.45 6.88
C VAL A 246 -12.54 12.23 7.70
N PHE A 247 -11.73 11.18 7.62
CA PHE A 247 -11.90 9.98 8.44
C PHE A 247 -11.00 10.04 9.66
N ALA A 248 -9.70 10.23 9.43
CA ALA A 248 -8.69 10.28 10.50
C ALA A 248 -7.49 11.12 10.05
N MET A 249 -6.65 11.52 11.01
CA MET A 249 -5.39 12.21 10.78
C MET A 249 -4.29 11.48 11.55
N ALA A 250 -3.13 11.28 10.91
CA ALA A 250 -1.95 10.79 11.62
C ALA A 250 -1.39 11.91 12.50
N ASP A 251 -1.21 11.63 13.79
CA ASP A 251 -0.57 12.56 14.74
C ASP A 251 0.95 12.61 14.55
N THR A 252 1.57 11.48 14.16
CA THR A 252 3.00 11.35 13.84
C THR A 252 3.21 10.99 12.37
N GLY A 253 3.97 11.81 11.64
CA GLY A 253 4.25 11.61 10.21
C GLY A 253 2.99 11.70 9.34
N ILE A 254 2.89 10.78 8.38
CA ILE A 254 1.78 10.66 7.43
C ILE A 254 1.10 9.28 7.56
N PRO A 255 -0.19 9.15 7.23
CA PRO A 255 -0.80 7.85 6.98
C PRO A 255 -0.45 7.39 5.57
N ASP A 256 0.42 6.40 5.43
CA ASP A 256 0.94 5.94 4.13
C ASP A 256 0.08 4.78 3.59
N GLY A 257 0.62 3.56 3.56
CA GLY A 257 -0.14 2.36 3.22
C GLY A 257 -1.34 2.16 4.16
N ILE A 258 -2.47 1.70 3.63
CA ILE A 258 -3.74 1.53 4.36
C ILE A 258 -4.40 0.19 4.06
N LYS A 259 -5.00 -0.45 5.07
CA LYS A 259 -5.77 -1.70 4.93
C LYS A 259 -6.92 -1.74 5.95
N CYS A 260 -7.97 -2.50 5.67
CA CYS A 260 -9.05 -2.77 6.64
C CYS A 260 -9.00 -4.21 7.15
N ASP A 261 -9.48 -4.43 8.38
CA ASP A 261 -9.83 -5.77 8.86
C ASP A 261 -11.31 -6.11 8.60
N THR A 262 -11.69 -7.37 8.76
CA THR A 262 -13.08 -7.87 8.55
C THR A 262 -14.12 -7.31 9.52
N LYS A 263 -13.72 -6.57 10.57
CA LYS A 263 -14.61 -5.83 11.47
C LYS A 263 -14.77 -4.37 11.06
N GLY A 264 -14.05 -3.93 10.02
CA GLY A 264 -14.07 -2.59 9.49
C GLY A 264 -13.13 -1.63 10.20
N ASN A 265 -12.25 -2.11 11.09
CA ASN A 265 -11.19 -1.25 11.61
C ASN A 265 -10.20 -0.94 10.48
N VAL A 266 -9.70 0.28 10.48
CA VAL A 266 -8.83 0.82 9.44
C VAL A 266 -7.43 0.96 10.03
N TYR A 267 -6.45 0.40 9.35
CA TYR A 267 -5.04 0.38 9.74
C TYR A 267 -4.26 1.22 8.74
N SER A 268 -3.32 2.03 9.20
CA SER A 268 -2.39 2.73 8.30
C SER A 268 -0.98 2.76 8.89
N GLY A 269 0.02 2.62 8.01
CA GLY A 269 1.42 2.87 8.32
C GLY A 269 1.60 4.37 8.61
N CYS A 270 2.26 4.69 9.71
CA CYS A 270 2.45 6.03 10.23
C CYS A 270 3.88 6.22 10.73
N GLY A 271 4.25 7.46 11.04
CA GLY A 271 5.61 7.81 11.47
C GLY A 271 6.04 7.19 12.81
N ASP A 272 5.10 6.63 13.59
CA ASP A 272 5.36 5.93 14.85
C ASP A 272 4.99 4.43 14.83
N GLY A 273 4.61 3.89 13.67
CA GLY A 273 4.30 2.47 13.49
C GLY A 273 2.99 2.26 12.75
N VAL A 274 2.15 1.31 13.18
CA VAL A 274 0.81 1.12 12.59
C VAL A 274 -0.26 1.67 13.52
N ASN A 275 -1.06 2.59 13.01
CA ASN A 275 -2.18 3.20 13.74
C ASN A 275 -3.49 2.52 13.33
N VAL A 276 -4.37 2.28 14.30
CA VAL A 276 -5.62 1.54 14.11
C VAL A 276 -6.80 2.39 14.55
N TRP A 277 -7.74 2.64 13.63
CA TRP A 277 -8.96 3.38 13.89
C TRP A 277 -10.19 2.48 13.75
N SER A 278 -11.23 2.78 14.53
CA SER A 278 -12.54 2.13 14.37
C SER A 278 -13.17 2.50 13.03
N PRO A 279 -14.23 1.80 12.56
CA PRO A 279 -14.97 2.22 11.37
C PRO A 279 -15.54 3.65 11.43
N GLY A 280 -15.60 4.24 12.63
CA GLY A 280 -16.03 5.63 12.86
C GLY A 280 -14.90 6.65 12.89
N GLY A 281 -13.64 6.27 12.63
CA GLY A 281 -12.49 7.18 12.65
C GLY A 281 -11.90 7.45 14.03
N VAL A 282 -12.34 6.72 15.07
CA VAL A 282 -11.80 6.86 16.44
C VAL A 282 -10.52 6.06 16.57
N LEU A 283 -9.41 6.69 16.97
CA LEU A 283 -8.15 5.99 17.22
C LEU A 283 -8.33 4.96 18.34
N LEU A 284 -8.18 3.68 18.00
CA LEU A 284 -8.29 2.57 18.95
C LEU A 284 -6.96 2.33 19.64
N GLY A 285 -5.90 2.22 18.84
CA GLY A 285 -4.62 1.75 19.31
C GLY A 285 -3.51 1.94 18.29
N LYS A 286 -2.28 1.67 18.72
CA LYS A 286 -1.08 1.74 17.89
C LYS A 286 -0.15 0.56 18.16
N ILE A 287 0.49 0.06 17.10
CA ILE A 287 1.63 -0.84 17.15
C ILE A 287 2.87 0.03 16.91
N LEU A 288 3.63 0.31 17.97
CA LEU A 288 4.75 1.23 17.96
C LEU A 288 6.00 0.58 17.37
N ILE A 289 6.51 1.16 16.28
CA ILE A 289 7.75 0.76 15.60
C ILE A 289 8.61 2.00 15.42
N SER A 290 9.86 1.95 15.92
CA SER A 290 10.79 3.07 15.78
C SER A 290 11.12 3.29 14.30
N GLY A 291 11.02 4.53 13.83
CA GLY A 291 11.19 4.86 12.41
C GLY A 291 9.92 4.71 11.57
N GLY A 292 8.79 4.31 12.16
CA GLY A 292 7.50 4.24 11.50
C GLY A 292 7.27 2.95 10.70
N VAL A 293 6.20 2.92 9.92
CA VAL A 293 5.90 1.84 8.97
C VAL A 293 5.35 2.50 7.70
N ALA A 294 5.92 2.19 6.54
CA ALA A 294 5.46 2.72 5.25
C ALA A 294 4.24 1.92 4.74
N ASN A 295 4.41 0.61 4.53
CA ASN A 295 3.30 -0.28 4.17
C ASN A 295 3.31 -1.57 5.00
N PHE A 296 2.24 -2.35 4.89
CA PHE A 296 2.03 -3.59 5.64
C PHE A 296 0.94 -4.44 5.00
N CYS A 297 0.88 -5.71 5.39
CA CYS A 297 -0.22 -6.60 5.02
C CYS A 297 -0.60 -7.58 6.11
N PHE A 298 -1.85 -8.04 6.05
CA PHE A 298 -2.33 -9.14 6.88
C PHE A 298 -1.81 -10.48 6.35
N GLY A 299 -1.34 -11.31 7.27
CA GLY A 299 -1.10 -12.74 7.09
C GLY A 299 -2.29 -13.56 7.55
N ARG A 300 -2.03 -14.76 8.07
CA ARG A 300 -3.07 -15.67 8.59
C ARG A 300 -3.23 -15.47 10.09
N ASN A 301 -4.40 -15.79 10.63
CA ASN A 301 -4.61 -15.96 12.08
C ASN A 301 -4.11 -14.78 12.94
N GLY A 302 -4.39 -13.54 12.52
CA GLY A 302 -3.97 -12.33 13.24
C GLY A 302 -2.54 -11.85 12.95
N GLU A 303 -1.84 -12.42 11.97
CA GLU A 303 -0.53 -11.89 11.57
C GLU A 303 -0.62 -10.56 10.82
N LEU A 304 0.30 -9.67 11.12
CA LEU A 304 0.52 -8.42 10.40
C LEU A 304 2.02 -8.27 10.10
N PHE A 305 2.38 -8.22 8.83
CA PHE A 305 3.75 -7.98 8.38
C PHE A 305 3.92 -6.50 8.04
N MET A 306 4.88 -5.83 8.68
CA MET A 306 5.06 -4.37 8.61
C MET A 306 6.45 -4.04 8.07
N LEU A 307 6.49 -3.11 7.12
CA LEU A 307 7.69 -2.75 6.35
C LEU A 307 8.27 -1.44 6.88
N ASN A 308 9.52 -1.47 7.33
CA ASN A 308 10.20 -0.36 8.01
C ASN A 308 11.61 -0.17 7.45
N GLU A 309 11.69 0.11 6.15
CA GLU A 309 12.91 0.30 5.35
C GLU A 309 13.84 -0.93 5.36
N HIS A 310 14.63 -1.09 6.41
CA HIS A 310 15.65 -2.13 6.55
C HIS A 310 15.16 -3.36 7.31
N LYS A 311 13.88 -3.38 7.74
CA LYS A 311 13.32 -4.44 8.58
C LYS A 311 11.93 -4.84 8.13
N ILE A 312 11.69 -6.15 8.17
CA ILE A 312 10.34 -6.70 8.21
C ILE A 312 10.02 -7.06 9.65
N TRP A 313 8.99 -6.42 10.17
CA TRP A 313 8.42 -6.74 11.46
C TRP A 313 7.21 -7.64 11.29
N ARG A 314 6.99 -8.52 12.26
CA ARG A 314 5.74 -9.25 12.41
C ARG A 314 5.10 -8.86 13.73
N ALA A 315 3.84 -8.45 13.66
CA ALA A 315 2.98 -8.41 14.83
C ALA A 315 2.04 -9.63 14.81
N GLN A 316 1.93 -10.30 15.96
CA GLN A 316 0.82 -11.19 16.23
C GLN A 316 -0.27 -10.35 16.89
N LEU A 317 -1.45 -10.32 16.27
CA LEU A 317 -2.68 -9.73 16.83
C LEU A 317 -3.55 -10.85 17.44
N ALA A 318 -4.68 -10.49 18.03
CA ALA A 318 -5.68 -11.47 18.42
C ALA A 318 -6.05 -12.37 17.22
N SER A 319 -6.15 -13.68 17.43
CA SER A 319 -6.29 -14.69 16.36
C SER A 319 -7.56 -14.54 15.51
N GLY A 320 -8.56 -13.81 16.02
CA GLY A 320 -9.78 -13.47 15.28
C GLY A 320 -9.66 -12.28 14.32
N VAL A 321 -8.56 -11.53 14.36
CA VAL A 321 -8.29 -10.41 13.45
C VAL A 321 -7.89 -10.96 12.10
N LYS A 322 -8.57 -10.49 11.05
CA LYS A 322 -8.37 -10.93 9.67
C LYS A 322 -8.42 -9.74 8.74
N GLY A 323 -7.49 -9.64 7.81
CA GLY A 323 -7.52 -8.61 6.77
C GLY A 323 -8.75 -8.76 5.88
N ALA A 324 -9.40 -7.66 5.53
CA ALA A 324 -10.63 -7.66 4.74
C ALA A 324 -10.41 -8.22 3.32
N LEU A 325 -9.27 -7.94 2.71
CA LEU A 325 -8.96 -8.31 1.33
C LEU A 325 -8.92 -9.84 1.11
N LEU A 326 -8.28 -10.57 2.03
CA LEU A 326 -8.09 -12.02 1.91
C LEU A 326 -9.02 -12.83 2.82
N GLY A 327 -9.50 -12.25 3.92
CA GLY A 327 -10.40 -12.92 4.87
C GLY A 327 -9.78 -14.12 5.62
N ILE A 328 -8.44 -14.21 5.62
CA ILE A 328 -7.65 -15.28 6.27
C ILE A 328 -7.04 -14.85 7.59
#